data_AF-A0A7C7USI0-F1
#
_entry.id   AF-A0A7C7USI0-F1
#
_cell.length_a   1.000
_cell.length_b   1.000
_cell.length_c   1.000
_cell.angle_alpha   90.00
_cell.angle_beta   90.00
_cell.angle_gamma   90.00
#
_symmetry.space_group_name_H-M   'P 1'
#
loop_
_entity.id
_entity.type
_entity.pdbx_description
1 polymer ?
#
loop_
_entity_poly.entity_id
_entity_poly.type
_entity_poly.pdbx_seq_one_letter_code
_entity_poly.pdbx_strand_id
1 'polypeptide(L)'
;MVNVFPPSVTAISRCFTACNYRPLGSEWQEEPSFELTPKEHDDLHQASREAQLSPSALARKFVLDGLAHWYLERAVQLYVEGKASLSGAAHYAHISVEQMMDELRQRDIAITPSAEDFFDELESLADVFDAPDLREVATELREHSGLWETGDTL
;
A
#
# COMPACT_ATOMS: atom_id res chain seq x y z
N MET A 1 40.18 -16.34 16.13
CA MET A 1 39.03 -16.40 17.06
C MET A 1 38.83 -15.01 17.64
N VAL A 2 38.07 -14.14 16.95
CA VAL A 2 37.39 -12.99 17.56
C VAL A 2 36.09 -12.83 16.78
N ASN A 3 35.00 -13.12 17.48
CA ASN A 3 33.62 -13.00 17.04
C ASN A 3 33.25 -11.52 17.16
N VAL A 4 32.92 -10.84 16.05
CA VAL A 4 32.34 -9.50 16.10
C VAL A 4 30.89 -9.61 15.65
N PHE A 5 30.04 -9.75 16.66
CA PHE A 5 28.58 -9.66 16.59
C PHE A 5 28.19 -8.27 16.06
N PRO A 6 27.25 -8.14 15.12
CA PRO A 6 26.71 -6.83 14.76
C PRO A 6 25.86 -6.28 15.93
N PRO A 7 25.85 -4.95 16.14
CA PRO A 7 25.07 -4.35 17.20
C PRO A 7 23.57 -4.50 16.94
N SER A 8 22.85 -4.65 18.05
CA SER A 8 21.41 -4.76 18.19
C SER A 8 20.61 -3.76 17.36
N VAL A 9 19.55 -4.26 16.72
CA VAL A 9 18.49 -3.50 16.06
C VAL A 9 17.70 -2.71 17.11
N THR A 10 18.21 -1.54 17.49
CA THR A 10 17.48 -0.59 18.35
C THR A 10 17.84 0.84 17.96
N ALA A 11 17.41 1.30 16.79
CA ALA A 11 17.28 2.73 16.46
C ALA A 11 16.69 2.95 15.06
N ILE A 12 15.42 2.62 14.85
CA ILE A 12 14.60 3.29 13.83
C ILE A 12 13.28 3.66 14.51
N SER A 13 13.34 4.75 15.25
CA SER A 13 12.14 5.43 15.75
C SER A 13 12.37 6.90 15.53
N ARG A 14 11.84 7.40 14.42
CA ARG A 14 11.42 8.80 14.15
C ARG A 14 11.19 8.99 12.65
N CYS A 15 10.00 8.60 12.20
CA CYS A 15 9.20 9.29 11.19
C CYS A 15 7.81 8.60 11.21
N PHE A 16 7.08 8.83 12.31
CA PHE A 16 5.72 8.32 12.51
C PHE A 16 4.84 9.53 12.79
N THR A 17 4.62 10.36 11.80
CA THR A 17 3.75 11.55 11.91
C THR A 17 3.10 11.79 10.56
N ALA A 18 2.04 11.01 10.24
CA ALA A 18 0.87 11.43 9.45
C ALA A 18 -0.07 10.28 9.00
N CYS A 19 0.22 8.99 9.24
CA CYS A 19 -0.80 7.96 9.03
C CYS A 19 -1.65 7.77 10.30
N ASN A 20 -2.88 8.27 10.24
CA ASN A 20 -3.88 8.25 11.29
C ASN A 20 -4.46 6.83 11.52
N TYR A 21 -3.62 5.86 11.91
CA TYR A 21 -4.10 4.55 12.38
C TYR A 21 -4.43 4.67 13.87
N ARG A 22 -5.68 5.04 14.16
CA ARG A 22 -6.27 4.91 15.49
C ARG A 22 -6.37 3.42 15.80
N PRO A 23 -5.71 2.88 16.85
CA PRO A 23 -5.91 1.49 17.22
C PRO A 23 -7.36 1.37 17.72
N LEU A 24 -8.19 0.62 16.97
CA LEU A 24 -9.54 0.29 17.37
C LEU A 24 -9.46 -0.55 18.65
N GLY A 25 -10.12 -0.04 19.70
CA GLY A 25 -10.24 -0.70 20.99
C GLY A 25 -10.87 -2.09 20.86
N SER A 26 -10.58 -2.92 21.84
CA SER A 26 -10.96 -4.32 22.00
C SER A 26 -12.47 -4.52 22.22
N GLU A 27 -13.29 -4.21 21.22
CA GLU A 27 -14.74 -4.40 21.26
C GLU A 27 -15.23 -5.06 19.96
N TRP A 28 -14.92 -6.35 19.81
CA TRP A 28 -15.56 -7.23 18.83
C TRP A 28 -16.27 -8.32 19.63
N GLN A 29 -17.53 -8.12 19.98
CA GLN A 29 -18.31 -9.06 20.81
C GLN A 29 -19.25 -9.99 20.02
N GLU A 30 -19.23 -9.97 18.70
CA GLU A 30 -19.98 -10.95 17.90
C GLU A 30 -19.08 -11.50 16.79
N GLU A 31 -18.77 -12.80 16.86
CA GLU A 31 -18.21 -13.49 15.70
C GLU A 31 -19.29 -13.52 14.62
N PRO A 32 -19.04 -12.99 13.42
CA PRO A 32 -20.05 -12.98 12.36
C PRO A 32 -20.36 -14.42 11.95
N SER A 33 -21.52 -14.93 12.38
CA SER A 33 -22.06 -16.21 11.91
C SER A 33 -22.73 -15.98 10.56
N PHE A 34 -22.04 -16.29 9.48
CA PHE A 34 -22.65 -16.35 8.15
C PHE A 34 -23.16 -17.77 7.91
N GLU A 35 -24.48 -17.95 7.83
CA GLU A 35 -25.08 -19.22 7.40
C GLU A 35 -25.12 -19.25 5.86
N LEU A 36 -24.51 -20.27 5.26
CA LEU A 36 -24.57 -20.48 3.82
C LEU A 36 -25.93 -21.09 3.45
N THR A 37 -26.49 -20.64 2.34
CA THR A 37 -27.67 -21.26 1.74
C THR A 37 -27.34 -22.69 1.25
N PRO A 38 -28.33 -23.58 1.08
CA PRO A 38 -28.09 -24.93 0.57
C PRO A 38 -27.34 -24.95 -0.77
N LYS A 39 -27.62 -23.97 -1.64
CA LYS A 39 -26.94 -23.83 -2.93
C LYS A 39 -25.46 -23.47 -2.76
N GLU A 40 -25.13 -22.51 -1.89
CA GLU A 40 -23.74 -22.12 -1.64
C GLU A 40 -22.93 -23.25 -1.00
N HIS A 41 -23.58 -24.09 -0.18
CA HIS A 41 -22.98 -25.31 0.32
C HIS A 41 -22.63 -26.27 -0.83
N ASP A 42 -23.55 -26.53 -1.76
CA ASP A 42 -23.31 -27.40 -2.90
C ASP A 42 -22.19 -26.86 -3.81
N ASP A 43 -22.20 -25.55 -4.08
CA ASP A 43 -21.18 -24.86 -4.88
C ASP A 43 -19.79 -24.96 -4.20
N LEU A 44 -19.71 -24.73 -2.88
CA LEU A 44 -18.46 -24.87 -2.13
C LEU A 44 -17.96 -26.32 -2.12
N HIS A 45 -18.85 -27.30 -1.97
CA HIS A 45 -18.48 -28.71 -2.00
C HIS A 45 -18.01 -29.15 -3.39
N GLN A 46 -18.62 -28.64 -4.46
CA GLN A 46 -18.18 -28.88 -5.82
C GLN A 46 -16.79 -28.29 -6.06
N ALA A 47 -16.58 -27.02 -5.72
CA ALA A 47 -15.28 -26.36 -5.86
C ALA A 47 -14.20 -27.02 -4.97
N SER A 48 -14.56 -27.52 -3.79
CA SER A 48 -13.68 -28.26 -2.88
C SER A 48 -13.17 -29.56 -3.51
N ARG A 49 -14.04 -30.30 -4.21
CA ARG A 49 -13.64 -31.51 -4.95
C ARG A 49 -12.68 -31.19 -6.09
N GLU A 50 -12.96 -30.14 -6.84
CA GLU A 50 -12.13 -29.71 -7.97
C GLU A 50 -10.74 -29.22 -7.51
N ALA A 51 -10.71 -28.43 -6.43
CA ALA A 51 -9.47 -27.90 -5.84
C ALA A 51 -8.70 -28.92 -4.99
N GLN A 52 -9.26 -30.10 -4.71
CA GLN A 52 -8.71 -31.13 -3.81
C GLN A 52 -8.38 -30.58 -2.41
N LEU A 53 -9.22 -29.67 -1.91
CA LEU A 53 -9.09 -29.06 -0.58
C LEU A 53 -10.31 -29.40 0.27
N SER A 54 -10.17 -29.38 1.60
CA SER A 54 -11.35 -29.50 2.46
C SER A 54 -12.27 -28.27 2.29
N PRO A 55 -13.61 -28.41 2.44
CA PRO A 55 -14.54 -27.30 2.30
C PRO A 55 -14.18 -26.11 3.21
N SER A 56 -13.77 -26.36 4.45
CA SER A 56 -13.33 -25.32 5.38
C SER A 56 -12.04 -24.63 4.95
N ALA A 57 -11.07 -25.37 4.40
CA ALA A 57 -9.83 -24.78 3.89
C ALA A 57 -10.09 -23.92 2.65
N LEU A 58 -10.97 -24.37 1.76
CA LEU A 58 -11.37 -23.60 0.58
C LEU A 58 -12.16 -22.35 0.97
N ALA A 59 -13.11 -22.46 1.90
CA ALA A 59 -13.85 -21.31 2.41
C ALA A 59 -12.91 -20.27 3.02
N ARG A 60 -11.94 -20.70 3.84
CA ARG A 60 -10.92 -19.80 4.39
C ARG A 60 -10.11 -19.12 3.30
N LYS A 61 -9.71 -19.86 2.25
CA LYS A 61 -9.00 -19.29 1.11
C LYS A 61 -9.85 -18.20 0.43
N PHE A 62 -11.12 -18.47 0.13
CA PHE A 62 -12.00 -17.48 -0.49
C PHE A 62 -12.21 -16.23 0.36
N VAL A 63 -12.31 -16.37 1.68
CA VAL A 63 -12.38 -15.21 2.57
C VAL A 63 -11.10 -14.37 2.49
N LEU A 64 -9.92 -15.01 2.53
CA LEU A 64 -8.65 -14.30 2.44
C LEU A 64 -8.46 -13.62 1.07
N ASP A 65 -8.80 -14.32 0.00
CA ASP A 65 -8.73 -13.79 -1.37
C ASP A 65 -9.70 -12.62 -1.54
N GLY A 66 -10.92 -12.74 -1.00
CA GLY A 66 -11.93 -11.67 -1.01
C GLY A 66 -11.50 -10.44 -0.21
N LEU A 67 -10.89 -10.63 0.95
CA LEU A 67 -10.32 -9.53 1.74
C LEU A 67 -9.17 -8.85 1.00
N ALA A 68 -8.23 -9.62 0.44
CA ALA A 68 -7.12 -9.09 -0.32
C ALA A 68 -7.61 -8.25 -1.52
N HIS A 69 -8.60 -8.76 -2.25
CA HIS A 69 -9.23 -8.03 -3.34
C HIS A 69 -9.90 -6.72 -2.86
N TRP A 70 -10.63 -6.77 -1.75
CA TRP A 70 -11.28 -5.59 -1.17
C TRP A 70 -10.25 -4.51 -0.78
N TYR A 71 -9.15 -4.89 -0.13
CA TYR A 71 -8.08 -3.95 0.25
C TYR A 71 -7.42 -3.33 -0.98
N LEU A 72 -7.17 -4.12 -2.03
CA LEU A 72 -6.58 -3.64 -3.27
C LEU A 72 -7.48 -2.62 -3.97
N GLU A 73 -8.76 -2.95 -4.16
CA GLU A 73 -9.73 -2.02 -4.78
C GLU A 73 -9.80 -0.71 -3.99
N ARG A 74 -9.78 -0.79 -2.66
CA ARG A 74 -9.83 0.39 -1.82
C ARG A 74 -8.53 1.20 -1.85
N ALA A 75 -7.37 0.55 -1.91
CA ALA A 75 -6.09 1.22 -2.09
C ALA A 75 -6.03 1.99 -3.42
N VAL A 76 -6.48 1.39 -4.51
CA VAL A 76 -6.54 2.03 -5.83
C VAL A 76 -7.45 3.26 -5.79
N GLN A 77 -8.64 3.17 -5.18
CA GLN A 77 -9.52 4.32 -5.00
C GLN A 77 -8.84 5.46 -4.22
N LEU A 78 -8.17 5.14 -3.11
CA LEU A 78 -7.46 6.14 -2.31
C LEU A 78 -6.33 6.81 -3.09
N TYR A 79 -5.62 6.07 -3.93
CA TYR A 79 -4.59 6.60 -4.82
C TYR A 79 -5.20 7.56 -5.86
N VAL A 80 -6.25 7.13 -6.57
CA VAL A 80 -6.92 7.95 -7.60
C VAL A 80 -7.54 9.21 -7.00
N GLU A 81 -8.05 9.15 -5.76
CA GLU A 81 -8.57 10.30 -5.03
C GLU A 81 -7.47 11.25 -4.51
N GLY A 82 -6.18 10.92 -4.71
CA GLY A 82 -5.05 11.69 -4.20
C GLY A 82 -4.90 11.65 -2.68
N LYS A 83 -5.55 10.70 -2.01
CA LYS A 83 -5.56 10.55 -0.54
C LYS A 83 -4.46 9.64 -0.02
N ALA A 84 -3.78 8.93 -0.91
CA ALA A 84 -2.64 8.09 -0.60
C ALA A 84 -1.57 8.21 -1.69
N SER A 85 -0.31 8.29 -1.28
CA SER A 85 0.83 8.09 -2.19
C SER A 85 0.86 6.66 -2.71
N LEU A 86 1.67 6.39 -3.74
CA LEU A 86 1.86 5.04 -4.28
C LEU A 86 2.31 4.05 -3.19
N SER A 87 3.26 4.48 -2.34
CA SER A 87 3.74 3.70 -1.20
C SER A 87 2.66 3.51 -0.13
N GLY A 88 1.88 4.56 0.17
CA GLY A 88 0.75 4.49 1.10
C GLY A 88 -0.35 3.52 0.64
N ALA A 89 -0.66 3.52 -0.65
CA ALA A 89 -1.65 2.63 -1.24
C ALA A 89 -1.17 1.16 -1.24
N ALA A 90 0.10 0.92 -1.59
CA ALA A 90 0.71 -0.41 -1.53
C ALA A 90 0.68 -0.97 -0.10
N HIS A 91 1.01 -0.14 0.90
CA HIS A 91 0.96 -0.52 2.30
C HIS A 91 -0.47 -0.88 2.75
N TYR A 92 -1.47 -0.10 2.34
CA TYR A 92 -2.89 -0.36 2.62
C TYR A 92 -3.37 -1.69 2.04
N ALA A 93 -2.93 -2.01 0.81
CA ALA A 93 -3.26 -3.26 0.13
C ALA A 93 -2.42 -4.47 0.58
N HIS A 94 -1.45 -4.28 1.49
CA HIS A 94 -0.50 -5.32 1.92
C HIS A 94 0.30 -5.94 0.77
N ILE A 95 0.63 -5.15 -0.24
CA ILE A 95 1.43 -5.56 -1.40
C ILE A 95 2.69 -4.70 -1.51
N SER A 96 3.62 -5.13 -2.35
CA SER A 96 4.79 -4.30 -2.69
C SER A 96 4.40 -3.12 -3.58
N VAL A 97 5.24 -2.08 -3.57
CA VAL A 97 5.10 -0.92 -4.47
C VAL A 97 5.10 -1.35 -5.94
N GLU A 98 5.95 -2.31 -6.31
CA GLU A 98 6.00 -2.88 -7.65
C GLU A 98 4.66 -3.50 -8.08
N GLN A 99 4.07 -4.33 -7.22
CA GLN A 99 2.76 -4.92 -7.47
C GLN A 99 1.67 -3.85 -7.59
N MET A 100 1.72 -2.79 -6.77
CA MET A 100 0.78 -1.68 -6.87
C MET A 100 0.92 -0.94 -8.21
N MET A 101 2.16 -0.73 -8.69
CA MET A 101 2.39 -0.14 -10.01
C MET A 101 1.87 -1.01 -11.15
N ASP A 102 2.06 -2.34 -11.05
CA ASP A 102 1.53 -3.28 -12.04
C ASP A 102 0.00 -3.22 -12.08
N GLU A 103 -0.66 -3.18 -10.93
CA GLU A 103 -2.12 -3.05 -10.81
C GLU A 103 -2.64 -1.75 -11.41
N LEU A 104 -1.98 -0.62 -11.13
CA LEU A 104 -2.36 0.68 -11.71
C LEU A 104 -2.16 0.70 -13.24
N ARG A 105 -1.06 0.11 -13.74
CA ARG A 105 -0.79 -0.02 -15.17
C ARG A 105 -1.81 -0.90 -15.88
N GLN A 106 -2.18 -2.04 -15.30
CA GLN A 106 -3.20 -2.93 -15.86
C GLN A 106 -4.58 -2.26 -15.95
N ARG A 107 -4.85 -1.31 -15.06
CA ARG A 107 -6.11 -0.54 -14.98
C ARG A 107 -6.06 0.76 -15.77
N ASP A 108 -4.97 1.04 -16.49
CA ASP A 108 -4.73 2.26 -17.27
C ASP A 108 -4.83 3.54 -16.43
N ILE A 109 -4.46 3.45 -15.15
CA ILE A 109 -4.44 4.57 -14.21
C ILE A 109 -3.06 5.22 -14.29
N ALA A 110 -3.02 6.52 -14.58
CA ALA A 110 -1.78 7.29 -14.68
C ALA A 110 -1.04 7.26 -13.34
N ILE A 111 0.17 6.68 -13.35
CA ILE A 111 1.10 6.76 -12.22
C ILE A 111 1.71 8.15 -12.27
N THR A 112 1.08 9.09 -11.56
CA THR A 112 1.67 10.40 -11.33
C THR A 112 2.29 10.34 -9.94
N PRO A 113 3.63 10.47 -9.80
CA PRO A 113 4.24 10.69 -8.50
C PRO A 113 3.57 11.90 -7.84
N SER A 114 3.28 11.84 -6.54
CA SER A 114 2.99 13.09 -5.86
C SER A 114 4.25 13.96 -5.93
N ALA A 115 4.08 15.28 -6.00
CA ALA A 115 5.23 16.18 -6.09
C ALA A 115 6.20 15.95 -4.92
N GLU A 116 5.65 15.70 -3.71
CA GLU A 116 6.45 15.40 -2.51
C GLU A 116 7.25 14.09 -2.65
N ASP A 117 6.61 12.99 -3.08
CA ASP A 117 7.29 11.70 -3.27
C ASP A 117 8.41 11.80 -4.33
N PHE A 118 8.18 12.56 -5.40
CA PHE A 118 9.17 12.80 -6.44
C PHE A 118 10.40 13.54 -5.89
N PHE A 119 10.20 14.57 -5.07
CA PHE A 119 11.31 15.32 -4.49
C PHE A 119 12.08 14.52 -3.46
N ASP A 120 11.40 13.69 -2.65
CA ASP A 120 12.04 12.82 -1.68
C ASP A 120 12.90 11.74 -2.36
N GLU A 121 12.42 11.15 -3.46
CA GLU A 121 13.21 10.22 -4.27
C GLU A 121 14.42 10.90 -4.94
N LEU A 122 14.24 12.13 -5.46
CA LEU A 122 15.30 12.90 -6.09
C LEU A 122 16.42 13.27 -5.09
N GLU A 123 16.06 13.66 -3.87
CA GLU A 123 17.01 13.96 -2.80
C GLU A 123 17.77 12.69 -2.36
N SER A 124 17.07 11.56 -2.21
CA SER A 124 17.71 10.28 -1.90
C SER A 124 18.68 9.83 -2.99
N LEU A 125 18.36 10.08 -4.26
CA LEU A 125 19.25 9.78 -5.38
C LEU A 125 20.50 10.67 -5.34
N ALA A 126 20.36 11.97 -5.05
CA ALA A 126 21.48 12.90 -4.96
C ALA A 126 22.50 12.48 -3.89
N ASP A 127 22.01 12.01 -2.73
CA ASP A 127 22.86 11.51 -1.63
C ASP A 127 23.60 10.20 -2.00
N VAL A 128 22.97 9.31 -2.78
CA VAL A 128 23.61 8.05 -3.23
C VAL A 128 24.72 8.30 -4.25
N PHE A 129 24.53 9.29 -5.12
CA PHE A 129 25.45 9.58 -6.22
C PHE A 129 26.46 10.70 -5.90
N ASP A 130 26.51 11.19 -4.64
CA ASP A 130 27.35 12.33 -4.20
C ASP A 130 27.26 13.51 -5.18
N ALA A 131 26.05 13.80 -5.64
CA ALA A 131 25.78 14.78 -6.69
C ALA A 131 25.09 16.03 -6.09
N PRO A 132 25.86 17.01 -5.59
CA PRO A 132 25.30 18.19 -4.92
C PRO A 132 24.42 19.03 -5.84
N ASP A 133 24.74 19.05 -7.14
CA ASP A 133 23.97 19.78 -8.17
C ASP A 133 22.53 19.23 -8.29
N LEU A 134 22.33 17.92 -8.12
CA LEU A 134 20.99 17.31 -8.13
C LEU A 134 20.17 17.69 -6.90
N ARG A 135 20.84 17.87 -5.75
CA ARG A 135 20.21 18.31 -4.50
C ARG A 135 19.75 19.76 -4.58
N GLU A 136 20.56 20.61 -5.19
CA GLU A 136 20.22 22.01 -5.44
C GLU A 136 18.97 22.10 -6.32
N VAL A 137 18.94 21.36 -7.43
CA VAL A 137 17.76 21.29 -8.33
C VAL A 137 16.52 20.73 -7.61
N ALA A 138 16.68 19.70 -6.77
CA ALA A 138 15.57 19.16 -5.98
C ALA A 138 14.96 20.21 -5.04
N THR A 139 15.82 20.99 -4.38
CA THR A 139 15.43 22.04 -3.44
C THR A 139 14.77 23.21 -4.16
N GLU A 140 15.35 23.67 -5.28
CA GLU A 140 14.79 24.75 -6.09
C GLU A 140 13.42 24.39 -6.66
N LEU A 141 13.25 23.16 -7.16
CA LEU A 141 11.98 22.69 -7.69
C LEU A 141 10.93 22.53 -6.58
N ARG A 142 11.31 22.09 -5.37
CA ARG A 142 10.42 22.04 -4.20
C ARG A 142 9.92 23.44 -3.85
N GLU A 143 10.79 24.44 -3.86
CA GLU A 143 10.43 25.85 -3.59
C GLU A 143 9.56 26.46 -4.69
N HIS A 144 9.81 26.13 -5.97
CA HIS A 144 9.03 26.63 -7.10
C HIS A 144 7.71 25.87 -7.32
N SER A 145 7.58 24.65 -6.78
CA SER A 145 6.35 23.85 -6.91
C SER A 145 5.14 24.45 -6.18
N GLY A 146 5.35 25.35 -5.22
CA GLY A 146 4.30 26.11 -4.56
C GLY A 146 3.78 27.34 -5.34
N LEU A 147 4.34 27.66 -6.52
CA LEU A 147 4.04 28.90 -7.25
C LEU A 147 3.07 28.75 -8.44
N TRP A 148 2.67 27.53 -8.82
CA TRP A 148 1.71 27.28 -9.90
C TRP A 148 0.28 26.95 -9.45
N GLU A 149 -0.07 27.13 -8.17
CA GLU A 149 -1.48 27.19 -7.73
C GLU A 149 -2.15 28.56 -8.01
N THR A 150 -1.43 29.55 -8.54
CA THR A 150 -2.01 30.83 -8.99
C THR A 150 -1.70 31.09 -10.45
N GLY A 151 -2.48 30.51 -11.34
CA GLY A 151 -2.40 30.82 -12.76
C GLY A 151 -3.36 30.01 -13.61
N ASP A 152 -4.64 30.36 -13.54
CA ASP A 152 -5.57 30.45 -14.68
C ASP A 152 -7.00 30.01 -14.33
N THR A 153 -7.78 30.96 -13.81
CA THR A 153 -9.20 31.08 -14.22
C THR A 153 -9.46 32.54 -14.56
N LEU A 154 -9.78 32.74 -15.85
CA LEU A 154 -10.29 33.99 -16.44
C LEU A 154 -11.59 34.45 -15.79
#